data_AF-K1RUI0-F1
#
_entry.id   AF-K1RUI0-F1
#
_cell.length_a   1.000
_cell.length_b   1.000
_cell.length_c   1.000
_cell.angle_alpha   90.00
_cell.angle_beta   90.00
_cell.angle_gamma   90.00
#
_symmetry.space_group_name_H-M   'P 1'
#
loop_
_entity.id
_entity.type
_entity.pdbx_description
1 polymer ?
#
loop_
_entity_poly.entity_id
_entity_poly.type
_entity_poly.pdbx_seq_one_letter_code
_entity_poly.pdbx_strand_id
1 'polypeptide(L)' 'MGPATDNEDVLRDLMLNGMDVARLNFSHGSHEEALERINRIKKVRDELNIPVAILLDTK' A
#
# COMPACT_ATOMS: atom_id res chain seq x y z
N MET A 1 -6.42 0.37 -2.22
CA MET A 1 -5.73 1.57 -1.71
C MET A 1 -6.04 2.71 -2.67
N GLY A 2 -6.43 3.87 -2.14
CA GLY A 2 -6.79 5.05 -2.94
C GLY A 2 -6.28 6.33 -2.26
N PRO A 3 -6.72 7.52 -2.71
CA PRO A 3 -6.22 8.80 -2.20
C PRO A 3 -6.33 8.96 -0.68
N ALA A 4 -7.37 8.38 -0.07
CA ALA A 4 -7.60 8.41 1.38
C ALA A 4 -6.57 7.58 2.20
N THR A 5 -5.80 6.70 1.55
CA THR A 5 -4.83 5.79 2.18
C THR A 5 -3.40 6.05 1.71
N ASP A 6 -3.14 7.17 1.02
CA ASP A 6 -1.82 7.48 0.45
C ASP A 6 -0.85 8.18 1.44
N ASN A 7 -1.27 8.38 2.68
CA ASN A 7 -0.39 8.87 3.76
C ASN A 7 0.30 7.68 4.45
N GLU A 8 1.61 7.78 4.68
CA GLU A 8 2.40 6.80 5.43
C GLU A 8 1.84 6.54 6.83
N ASP A 9 1.32 7.56 7.53
CA ASP A 9 0.78 7.39 8.88
C ASP A 9 -0.47 6.52 8.90
N VAL A 10 -1.37 6.73 7.93
CA VAL A 10 -2.54 5.87 7.75
C VAL A 10 -2.12 4.45 7.38
N LEU A 11 -1.07 4.32 6.57
CA LEU A 11 -0.51 3.03 6.18
C LEU A 11 0.08 2.29 7.39
N ARG A 12 0.79 3.00 8.28
CA ARG A 12 1.29 2.47 9.56
C ARG A 12 0.14 1.98 10.43
N ASP A 13 -0.88 2.81 10.61
CA ASP A 13 -2.05 2.45 11.41
C ASP A 13 -2.75 1.22 10.84
N LEU A 14 -2.95 1.14 9.52
CA LEU A 14 -3.56 -0.04 8.88
C LEU A 14 -2.74 -1.30 9.13
N MET A 15 -1.41 -1.25 8.99
CA MET A 15 -0.53 -2.39 9.26
C MET A 15 -0.58 -2.82 10.73
N LEU A 16 -0.52 -1.86 11.67
CA LEU A 16 -0.60 -2.13 13.10
C LEU A 16 -1.97 -2.66 13.54
N ASN A 17 -3.03 -2.30 12.83
CA ASN A 17 -4.40 -2.79 13.06
C ASN A 17 -4.68 -4.13 12.34
N GLY A 18 -3.69 -4.76 11.71
CA GLY A 18 -3.81 -6.11 11.15
C GLY A 18 -4.02 -6.19 9.64
N MET A 19 -3.59 -5.19 8.86
CA MET A 19 -3.57 -5.29 7.40
C MET A 19 -2.50 -6.28 6.93
N ASP A 20 -2.93 -7.41 6.35
CA ASP A 20 -2.02 -8.42 5.76
C ASP A 20 -1.70 -8.18 4.28
N VAL A 21 -2.63 -7.58 3.54
CA VAL A 21 -2.53 -7.41 2.08
C VAL A 21 -2.94 -6.01 1.64
N ALA A 22 -2.03 -5.30 0.98
CA ALA A 22 -2.31 -4.03 0.32
C ALA A 22 -2.77 -4.27 -1.14
N ARG A 23 -4.07 -4.09 -1.39
CA ARG A 23 -4.65 -4.20 -2.74
C ARG A 23 -4.50 -2.89 -3.53
N LEU A 24 -3.80 -2.96 -4.67
CA LEU A 24 -3.66 -1.89 -5.65
C LEU A 24 -4.56 -2.21 -6.85
N ASN A 25 -5.57 -1.37 -7.07
CA ASN A 25 -6.47 -1.51 -8.21
C ASN A 25 -5.92 -0.75 -9.41
N PHE A 26 -5.59 -1.46 -10.49
CA PHE A 26 -5.02 -0.90 -11.73
C PHE A 26 -6.11 -0.46 -12.73
N SER A 27 -7.39 -0.55 -12.37
CA SER A 27 -8.49 -0.01 -13.18
C SER A 27 -8.47 1.52 -13.29
N HIS A 28 -7.77 2.19 -12.37
CA HIS A 28 -7.67 3.65 -12.28
C HIS A 28 -6.27 4.09 -11.84
N GLY A 29 -5.83 5.28 -12.27
CA GLY A 29 -4.52 5.85 -11.93
C GLY A 29 -3.41 5.50 -12.94
N SER A 30 -2.27 6.18 -12.83
CA SER A 30 -1.10 5.91 -13.68
C SER A 30 -0.19 4.82 -13.09
N HIS A 31 0.65 4.21 -13.93
CA HIS A 31 1.68 3.29 -13.44
C HIS A 31 2.67 3.96 -12.48
N GLU A 32 2.93 5.26 -12.64
CA GLU A 32 3.80 6.04 -11.76
C GLU A 32 3.19 6.19 -10.36
N GLU A 33 1.90 6.51 -10.28
CA GLU A 33 1.18 6.58 -9.00
C GLU A 33 1.17 5.21 -8.28
N ALA A 34 0.99 4.13 -9.04
CA ALA A 34 1.05 2.78 -8.49
C ALA A 34 2.45 2.45 -7.95
N LEU A 35 3.51 2.86 -8.65
CA LEU A 35 4.89 2.67 -8.20
C LEU A 35 5.18 3.45 -6.90
N GLU A 36 4.75 4.71 -6.81
CA GLU A 36 4.89 5.50 -5.59
C GLU A 36 4.17 4.86 -4.39
N ARG A 37 2.97 4.30 -4.61
CA ARG A 37 2.24 3.55 -3.58
C ARG A 37 2.99 2.30 -3.15
N ILE A 38 3.51 1.52 -4.09
CA ILE A 38 4.31 0.31 -3.79
C ILE A 38 5.53 0.68 -2.94
N ASN A 39 6.24 1.76 -3.28
CA ASN A 39 7.42 2.19 -2.54
C ASN A 39 7.06 2.62 -1.11
N ARG A 40 5.96 3.35 -0.92
CA ARG A 40 5.46 3.70 0.42
C ARG A 40 5.10 2.46 1.23
N ILE A 41 4.37 1.50 0.65
CA ILE A 41 4.02 0.24 1.34
C ILE A 41 5.28 -0.49 1.77
N LYS A 42 6.27 -0.65 0.88
CA LYS A 42 7.54 -1.33 1.19
C LYS A 42 8.30 -0.61 2.31
N LYS A 43 8.41 0.71 2.24
CA LYS A 43 9.08 1.52 3.27
C LYS A 43 8.46 1.29 4.64
N VAL A 44 7.14 1.45 4.77
CA VAL A 44 6.44 1.29 6.06
C VAL A 44 6.50 -0.14 6.56
N ARG A 45 6.36 -1.12 5.66
CA ARG A 45 6.49 -2.54 5.96
C ARG A 45 7.86 -2.88 6.55
N ASP A 46 8.92 -2.35 5.95
CA ASP A 46 10.30 -2.60 6.36
C ASP A 46 10.62 -1.86 7.67
N GLU A 47 10.06 -0.67 7.90
CA GLU A 47 10.17 0.07 9.17
C GLU A 47 9.47 -0.64 10.34
N LEU A 48 8.28 -1.18 10.12
CA LEU A 48 7.50 -1.87 11.15
C LEU A 48 7.92 -3.34 11.33
N ASN A 49 8.69 -3.89 10.39
CA ASN A 49 9.06 -5.29 10.32
C ASN A 49 7.83 -6.24 10.34
N ILE A 50 6.75 -5.82 9.66
CA ILE A 50 5.50 -6.58 9.53
C ILE A 50 5.40 -7.12 8.10
N PRO A 51 5.17 -8.42 7.87
CA PRO A 51 5.09 -8.96 6.52
C PRO A 51 3.74 -8.63 5.86
N VAL A 52 3.71 -7.54 5.09
CA VAL A 52 2.53 -7.14 4.29
C VAL A 52 2.75 -7.48 2.81
N ALA A 53 1.81 -8.22 2.22
CA ALA A 53 1.81 -8.55 0.80
C ALA A 53 1.21 -7.41 -0.04
N ILE A 54 1.61 -7.31 -1.30
CA ILE A 54 1.05 -6.37 -2.26
C ILE A 54 0.29 -7.18 -3.32
N LEU A 55 -1.02 -6.95 -3.43
CA LEU A 55 -1.87 -7.58 -4.43
C LEU A 55 -2.17 -6.57 -5.54
N LEU A 56 -1.80 -6.93 -6.76
CA LEU A 56 -2.16 -6.17 -7.96
C LEU A 56 -3.46 -6.73 -8.51
N ASP A 57 -4.49 -5.88 -8.55
CA ASP A 57 -5.79 -6.21 -9.10
C ASP A 57 -5.89 -5.60 -10.51
N THR A 58 -5.93 -6.47 -11.51
CA THR A 58 -5.96 -6.11 -12.93
C THR A 58 -7.40 -5.78 -13.36
N LYS A 59 -7.52 -4.97 -14.41
CA LYS A 59 -8.80 -4.72 -15.07
C LYS A 59 -9.44 -6.00 -15.62
#